data_AF-A0A131ZA86-F1
#
_entry.id   AF-A0A131ZA86-F1
#
_cell.length_a   1.000
_cell.length_b   1.000
_cell.length_c   1.000
_cell.angle_alpha   90.00
_cell.angle_beta   90.00
_cell.angle_gamma   90.00
#
_symmetry.space_group_name_H-M   'P 1'
#
loop_
_entity.id
_entity.type
_entity.pdbx_description
1 polymer ?
#
loop_
_entity_poly.entity_id
_entity_poly.type
_entity_poly.pdbx_seq_one_letter_code
_entity_poly.pdbx_strand_id
1 'polypeptide(L)'
;IEAMTELFNVAVAALLLIAAGQWCDADGNKIDNPTEQQSAVEPGCDTNNSFCKFFALNRNGWITEGNRTRRNCSWYKNTNLTGALVEFDTGFKNWENRCRSYKSTFNFQGNDTMFEIHQVLGTAEFFRMVLNDQNCAVVERRHWDQCSDNKTTNCDRQDKTGGVLPVCEMSKDQKPNPFQTKPCCHANTTEETQQKRGHRVFYPDKNPFYCYCKPSYKIYVGDSVQTVPPACVEAYEKRKNSK
;
A
#
# COMPACT_ATOMS: atom_id res chain seq x y z
N ILE A 1 -13.00 14.83 -35.93
CA ILE A 1 -12.81 14.85 -34.45
C ILE A 1 -13.65 13.70 -33.92
N GLU A 2 -13.16 12.45 -34.04
CA GLU A 2 -14.01 11.29 -33.75
C GLU A 2 -13.24 10.00 -33.43
N ALA A 3 -11.96 10.08 -33.03
CA ALA A 3 -11.15 8.89 -32.77
C ALA A 3 -10.20 9.00 -31.56
N MET A 4 -10.55 9.81 -30.55
CA MET A 4 -9.77 9.92 -29.31
C MET A 4 -10.53 9.49 -28.05
N THR A 5 -11.80 9.12 -28.16
CA THR A 5 -12.63 8.81 -26.99
C THR A 5 -12.58 7.33 -26.60
N GLU A 6 -12.08 6.42 -27.44
CA GLU A 6 -12.12 4.97 -27.16
C GLU A 6 -10.85 4.38 -26.53
N LEU A 7 -9.70 5.08 -26.57
CA LEU A 7 -8.43 4.57 -26.04
C LEU A 7 -8.27 4.72 -24.51
N PHE A 8 -9.14 5.50 -23.87
CA PHE A 8 -9.13 5.68 -22.41
C PHE A 8 -9.76 4.53 -21.63
N ASN A 9 -10.51 3.62 -22.29
CA ASN A 9 -11.26 2.57 -21.60
C ASN A 9 -10.49 1.25 -21.40
N VAL A 10 -9.37 1.02 -22.09
CA VAL A 10 -8.71 -0.31 -22.05
C VAL A 10 -7.59 -0.39 -21.01
N ALA A 11 -6.88 0.71 -20.75
CA ALA A 11 -5.81 0.75 -19.73
C ALA A 11 -6.35 0.65 -18.29
N VAL A 12 -7.60 1.07 -18.10
CA VAL A 12 -8.34 0.93 -16.84
C VAL A 12 -8.65 -0.55 -16.59
N ALA A 13 -8.94 -1.34 -17.64
CA ALA A 13 -9.27 -2.75 -17.51
C ALA A 13 -8.09 -3.62 -17.05
N ALA A 14 -6.86 -3.46 -17.53
CA ALA A 14 -5.75 -4.35 -17.15
C ALA A 14 -5.26 -4.19 -15.69
N LEU A 15 -5.27 -2.97 -15.16
CA LEU A 15 -4.99 -2.70 -13.74
C LEU A 15 -6.22 -3.00 -12.85
N LEU A 16 -7.43 -2.74 -13.35
CA LEU A 16 -8.64 -3.25 -12.69
C LEU A 16 -8.75 -4.77 -12.77
N LEU A 17 -8.16 -5.48 -13.74
CA LEU A 17 -8.18 -6.95 -13.82
C LEU A 17 -7.23 -7.58 -12.78
N ILE A 18 -6.25 -6.83 -12.26
CA ILE A 18 -5.51 -7.21 -11.06
C ILE A 18 -6.40 -7.05 -9.81
N ALA A 19 -7.31 -6.08 -9.80
CA ALA A 19 -8.27 -5.88 -8.71
C ALA A 19 -9.56 -6.71 -8.83
N ALA A 20 -10.01 -7.07 -10.04
CA ALA A 20 -11.28 -7.70 -10.38
C ALA A 20 -11.16 -9.21 -10.59
N GLY A 21 -9.94 -9.74 -10.78
CA GLY A 21 -9.67 -11.19 -10.86
C GLY A 21 -9.94 -11.98 -9.58
N GLN A 22 -10.45 -11.33 -8.52
CA GLN A 22 -10.94 -11.97 -7.30
C GLN A 22 -12.41 -11.64 -6.96
N TRP A 23 -13.15 -11.00 -7.87
CA TRP A 23 -14.55 -10.62 -7.63
C TRP A 23 -15.49 -11.46 -8.50
N CYS A 24 -15.72 -12.68 -8.04
CA CYS A 24 -16.97 -13.40 -8.31
C CYS A 24 -17.36 -14.05 -6.99
N ASP A 25 -18.14 -13.32 -6.18
CA ASP A 25 -19.06 -14.00 -5.29
C ASP A 25 -20.22 -14.52 -6.14
N ALA A 26 -20.50 -15.81 -5.98
CA ALA A 26 -21.64 -16.48 -6.57
C ALA A 26 -22.91 -15.88 -5.98
N ASP A 27 -23.57 -14.99 -6.72
CA ASP A 27 -25.03 -14.85 -6.81
C ASP A 27 -25.33 -13.61 -7.66
N GLY A 28 -25.43 -13.84 -8.98
CA GLY A 28 -25.75 -12.80 -9.94
C GLY A 28 -27.18 -12.30 -9.73
N ASN A 29 -27.32 -11.06 -9.23
CA ASN A 29 -28.53 -10.28 -9.41
C ASN A 29 -28.20 -8.80 -9.64
N LYS A 30 -28.82 -8.23 -10.67
CA LYS A 30 -28.78 -6.80 -11.01
C LYS A 30 -29.69 -6.02 -10.07
N ILE A 31 -29.27 -4.80 -9.72
CA ILE A 31 -30.17 -3.78 -9.14
C ILE A 31 -30.04 -2.51 -9.98
N ASP A 32 -31.22 -2.00 -10.37
CA ASP A 32 -31.45 -0.82 -11.21
C ASP A 32 -31.15 0.51 -10.51
N ASN A 33 -31.05 1.56 -11.33
CA ASN A 33 -30.59 2.94 -11.06
C ASN A 33 -31.10 3.65 -9.78
N PRO A 34 -30.36 4.65 -9.26
CA PRO A 34 -30.67 5.34 -8.00
C PRO A 34 -31.58 6.56 -8.20
N THR A 35 -32.52 6.77 -7.28
CA THR A 35 -33.17 8.07 -7.03
C THR A 35 -33.01 8.42 -5.55
N GLU A 36 -32.52 9.64 -5.34
CA GLU A 36 -32.56 10.53 -4.17
C GLU A 36 -32.23 10.03 -2.74
N GLN A 37 -31.22 10.73 -2.21
CA GLN A 37 -31.15 11.33 -0.88
C GLN A 37 -31.06 10.39 0.32
N GLN A 38 -29.83 10.22 0.85
CA GLN A 38 -29.64 9.63 2.17
C GLN A 38 -28.65 10.42 3.05
N SER A 39 -29.16 10.67 4.25
CA SER A 39 -28.50 11.03 5.51
C SER A 39 -27.13 10.40 5.71
N ALA A 40 -26.34 10.98 6.62
CA ALA A 40 -25.04 10.51 7.10
C ALA A 40 -25.03 8.99 7.38
N VAL A 41 -24.63 8.22 6.36
CA VAL A 41 -24.40 6.77 6.43
C VAL A 41 -23.10 6.58 7.22
N GLU A 42 -23.13 5.78 8.29
CA GLU A 42 -21.92 5.24 8.91
C GLU A 42 -21.05 4.63 7.79
N PRO A 43 -19.74 4.93 7.71
CA PRO A 43 -18.95 4.46 6.58
C PRO A 43 -19.01 2.93 6.53
N GLY A 44 -19.61 2.41 5.47
CA GLY A 44 -19.84 0.99 5.24
C GLY A 44 -18.52 0.25 5.11
N CYS A 45 -18.00 -0.24 6.23
CA CYS A 45 -16.99 -1.29 6.28
C CYS A 45 -17.67 -2.66 6.27
N ASP A 46 -18.53 -2.89 5.27
CA ASP A 46 -19.13 -4.19 5.02
C ASP A 46 -18.09 -5.22 4.54
N THR A 47 -16.88 -4.75 4.23
CA THR A 47 -15.75 -5.62 3.95
C THR A 47 -15.20 -6.23 5.24
N ASN A 48 -14.86 -7.53 5.18
CA ASN A 48 -14.21 -8.23 6.29
C ASN A 48 -12.74 -7.81 6.53
N ASN A 49 -12.30 -6.68 5.97
CA ASN A 49 -10.93 -6.19 6.08
C ASN A 49 -10.71 -5.44 7.41
N SER A 50 -9.72 -5.90 8.18
CA SER A 50 -9.36 -5.34 9.48
C SER A 50 -8.88 -3.89 9.45
N PHE A 51 -8.27 -3.42 8.35
CA PHE A 51 -7.92 -2.00 8.20
C PHE A 51 -9.17 -1.13 8.14
N CYS A 52 -10.18 -1.50 7.35
CA CYS A 52 -11.43 -0.72 7.29
C CYS A 52 -12.05 -0.58 8.68
N LYS A 53 -12.21 -1.71 9.38
CA LYS A 53 -12.77 -1.75 10.74
C LYS A 53 -11.94 -0.92 11.74
N PHE A 54 -10.61 -1.04 11.69
CA PHE A 54 -9.71 -0.28 12.55
C PHE A 54 -9.83 1.23 12.31
N PHE A 55 -9.86 1.65 11.04
CA PHE A 55 -9.92 3.07 10.66
C PHE A 55 -11.32 3.68 10.83
N ALA A 56 -12.38 2.87 10.81
CA ALA A 56 -13.72 3.31 11.19
C ALA A 56 -13.78 3.71 12.68
N LEU A 57 -13.13 2.91 13.54
CA LEU A 57 -13.01 3.17 14.97
C LEU A 57 -12.01 4.30 15.29
N ASN A 58 -10.86 4.30 14.62
CA ASN A 58 -9.74 5.20 14.89
C ASN A 58 -9.52 6.17 13.72
N ARG A 59 -10.45 7.11 13.54
CA ARG A 59 -10.42 8.07 12.42
C ARG A 59 -9.20 9.01 12.42
N ASN A 60 -8.61 9.23 13.58
CA ASN A 60 -7.39 10.00 13.74
C ASN A 60 -6.48 9.23 14.68
N GLY A 61 -5.18 9.43 14.49
CA GLY A 61 -4.21 8.73 15.31
C GLY A 61 -2.80 9.18 15.03
N TRP A 62 -1.88 8.40 15.56
CA TRP A 62 -0.47 8.61 15.39
C TRP A 62 0.27 7.34 14.98
N ILE A 63 1.38 7.54 14.29
CA ILE A 63 2.17 6.46 13.70
C ILE A 63 3.51 6.43 14.41
N THR A 64 3.94 5.24 14.82
CA THR A 64 5.17 5.07 15.58
C THR A 64 5.91 3.78 15.25
N GLU A 65 7.13 3.70 15.75
CA GLU A 65 8.00 2.53 15.73
C GLU A 65 8.37 2.19 17.18
N GLY A 66 8.02 0.98 17.62
CA GLY A 66 8.22 0.54 19.01
C GLY A 66 7.44 1.39 20.02
N ASN A 67 7.97 1.52 21.24
CA ASN A 67 7.32 2.25 22.35
C ASN A 67 7.60 3.77 22.35
N ARG A 68 7.77 4.40 21.18
CA ARG A 68 7.99 5.85 21.17
C ARG A 68 6.68 6.55 21.50
N THR A 69 6.74 7.53 22.40
CA THR A 69 5.62 8.43 22.71
C THR A 69 5.23 9.26 21.50
N ARG A 70 3.96 9.71 21.48
CA ARG A 70 3.39 10.50 20.38
C ARG A 70 4.31 11.66 19.98
N ARG A 71 4.76 11.67 18.73
CA ARG A 71 5.54 12.77 18.13
C ARG A 71 4.62 13.72 17.38
N ASN A 72 4.96 15.01 17.40
CA ASN A 72 4.12 16.07 16.83
C ASN A 72 3.90 15.98 15.31
N CYS A 73 4.80 15.34 14.55
CA CYS A 73 4.69 15.25 13.09
C CYS A 73 4.50 13.83 12.56
N SER A 74 4.08 12.86 13.37
CA SER A 74 3.87 11.48 12.92
C SER A 74 2.45 11.06 13.24
N TRP A 75 1.52 11.52 12.41
CA TRP A 75 0.08 11.36 12.61
C TRP A 75 -0.62 10.95 11.33
N TYR A 76 -1.84 10.44 11.46
CA TYR A 76 -2.74 10.22 10.34
C TYR A 76 -4.12 10.76 10.68
N LYS A 77 -4.82 11.23 9.65
CA LYS A 77 -6.21 11.69 9.73
C LYS A 77 -6.97 11.16 8.53
N ASN A 78 -8.02 10.39 8.78
CA ASN A 78 -8.85 9.83 7.72
C ASN A 78 -9.70 10.96 7.12
N THR A 79 -9.54 11.19 5.82
CA THR A 79 -10.32 12.18 5.07
C THR A 79 -11.48 11.52 4.32
N ASN A 80 -11.31 10.27 3.92
CA ASN A 80 -12.32 9.45 3.25
C ASN A 80 -12.15 7.99 3.68
N LEU A 81 -13.25 7.28 3.95
CA LEU A 81 -13.23 5.85 4.28
C LEU A 81 -14.49 5.21 3.70
N THR A 82 -14.29 4.21 2.84
CA THR A 82 -15.34 3.39 2.26
C THR A 82 -14.98 1.92 2.44
N GLY A 83 -15.88 1.00 2.09
CA GLY A 83 -15.56 -0.44 2.12
C GLY A 83 -14.39 -0.83 1.20
N ALA A 84 -14.09 -0.02 0.18
CA ALA A 84 -13.08 -0.31 -0.84
C ALA A 84 -11.74 0.38 -0.60
N LEU A 85 -11.72 1.55 0.06
CA LEU A 85 -10.49 2.34 0.21
C LEU A 85 -10.51 3.24 1.44
N VAL A 86 -9.34 3.79 1.74
CA VAL A 86 -9.17 4.84 2.73
C VAL A 86 -8.21 5.92 2.20
N GLU A 87 -8.54 7.17 2.48
CA GLU A 87 -7.67 8.31 2.24
C GLU A 87 -7.25 8.93 3.56
N PHE A 88 -5.97 9.25 3.67
CA PHE A 88 -5.42 9.93 4.84
C PHE A 88 -4.67 11.20 4.45
N ASP A 89 -4.75 12.21 5.30
CA ASP A 89 -3.64 13.13 5.50
C ASP A 89 -2.63 12.45 6.44
N THR A 90 -1.38 12.31 6.01
CA THR A 90 -0.28 11.75 6.82
C THR A 90 0.73 12.83 7.17
N GLY A 91 0.94 13.04 8.47
CA GLY A 91 1.95 13.93 9.00
C GLY A 91 3.36 13.37 8.88
N PHE A 92 4.31 14.20 8.48
CA PHE A 92 5.75 13.91 8.50
C PHE A 92 6.58 15.16 8.81
N LYS A 93 7.86 14.95 9.13
CA LYS A 93 8.82 16.04 9.32
C LYS A 93 9.62 16.23 8.04
N ASN A 94 9.62 17.44 7.46
CA ASN A 94 10.44 17.74 6.29
C ASN A 94 11.92 17.98 6.69
N TRP A 95 12.77 18.20 5.68
CA TRP A 95 14.20 18.47 5.87
C TRP A 95 14.50 19.75 6.69
N GLU A 96 13.57 20.72 6.70
CA GLU A 96 13.63 21.93 7.54
C GLU A 96 13.12 21.70 8.96
N ASN A 97 12.88 20.44 9.35
CA ASN A 97 12.39 20.07 10.67
C ASN A 97 10.96 20.57 10.98
N ARG A 98 10.17 20.95 9.96
CA ARG A 98 8.78 21.43 10.09
C ARG A 98 7.80 20.27 9.86
N CYS A 99 6.68 20.27 10.58
CA CYS A 99 5.60 19.33 10.30
C CYS A 99 4.93 19.71 8.96
N ARG A 100 4.83 18.74 8.06
CA ARG A 100 4.09 18.81 6.80
C ARG A 100 3.13 17.63 6.74
N SER A 101 2.20 17.67 5.80
CA SER A 101 1.35 16.53 5.48
C SER A 101 1.33 16.27 3.98
N TYR A 102 1.03 15.04 3.62
CA TYR A 102 0.70 14.63 2.27
C TYR A 102 -0.56 13.77 2.31
N LYS A 103 -1.29 13.74 1.20
CA LYS A 103 -2.44 12.86 1.04
C LYS A 103 -1.98 11.52 0.48
N SER A 104 -2.56 10.45 0.99
CA SER A 104 -2.37 9.08 0.49
C SER A 104 -3.70 8.39 0.34
N THR A 105 -3.80 7.53 -0.65
CA THR A 105 -5.00 6.72 -0.90
C THR A 105 -4.60 5.26 -0.94
N PHE A 106 -5.16 4.46 -0.04
CA PHE A 106 -4.93 3.03 0.04
C PHE A 106 -6.21 2.28 -0.33
N ASN A 107 -6.10 1.36 -1.29
CA ASN A 107 -7.18 0.43 -1.62
C ASN A 107 -7.11 -0.78 -0.69
N PHE A 108 -8.25 -1.24 -0.20
CA PHE A 108 -8.34 -2.47 0.57
C PHE A 108 -8.32 -3.69 -0.34
N GLN A 109 -7.71 -4.77 0.14
CA GLN A 109 -7.69 -6.07 -0.52
C GLN A 109 -7.98 -7.17 0.52
N GLY A 110 -8.26 -8.40 0.08
CA GLY A 110 -8.41 -9.55 0.98
C GLY A 110 -7.21 -9.78 1.90
N ASN A 111 -7.39 -10.63 2.92
CA ASN A 111 -6.37 -11.01 3.90
C ASN A 111 -5.82 -9.84 4.73
N ASP A 112 -6.69 -8.89 5.11
CA ASP A 112 -6.32 -7.73 5.94
C ASP A 112 -5.16 -6.92 5.36
N THR A 113 -5.22 -6.68 4.05
CA THR A 113 -4.22 -5.93 3.31
C THR A 113 -4.76 -4.62 2.74
N MET A 114 -3.86 -3.68 2.51
CA MET A 114 -4.15 -2.46 1.75
C MET A 114 -2.92 -2.05 0.94
N PHE A 115 -3.11 -1.29 -0.13
CA PHE A 115 -2.00 -0.92 -1.00
C PHE A 115 -2.21 0.42 -1.70
N GLU A 116 -1.10 1.05 -2.08
CA GLU A 116 -1.04 2.25 -2.90
C GLU A 116 0.00 2.05 -4.01
N ILE A 117 -0.29 2.55 -5.22
CA ILE A 117 0.60 2.44 -6.38
C ILE A 117 0.82 3.83 -6.97
N HIS A 118 2.07 4.28 -7.00
CA HIS A 118 2.50 5.54 -7.60
C HIS A 118 3.14 5.26 -8.96
N GLN A 119 2.33 5.18 -10.02
CA GLN A 119 2.80 4.84 -11.36
C GLN A 119 3.88 5.80 -11.89
N VAL A 120 3.72 7.11 -11.63
CA VAL A 120 4.67 8.15 -12.07
C VAL A 120 6.04 7.98 -11.41
N LEU A 121 6.04 7.65 -10.11
CA LEU A 121 7.28 7.41 -9.35
C LEU A 121 7.81 5.98 -9.55
N GLY A 122 6.99 5.09 -10.11
CA GLY A 122 7.31 3.67 -10.25
C GLY A 122 7.44 2.97 -8.91
N THR A 123 6.64 3.35 -7.91
CA THR A 123 6.69 2.74 -6.58
C THR A 123 5.33 2.14 -6.21
N ALA A 124 5.35 1.13 -5.36
CA ALA A 124 4.15 0.58 -4.74
C ALA A 124 4.42 0.28 -3.27
N GLU A 125 3.39 0.49 -2.45
CA GLU A 125 3.42 0.16 -1.04
C GLU A 125 2.29 -0.79 -0.72
N PHE A 126 2.61 -1.94 -0.13
CA PHE A 126 1.66 -2.91 0.35
C PHE A 126 1.76 -3.01 1.86
N PHE A 127 0.61 -3.08 2.50
CA PHE A 127 0.48 -3.16 3.94
C PHE A 127 -0.35 -4.38 4.30
N ARG A 128 0.07 -5.08 5.36
CA ARG A 128 -0.70 -6.17 5.96
C ARG A 128 -0.80 -5.93 7.45
N MET A 129 -2.00 -6.05 7.98
CA MET A 129 -2.20 -5.97 9.42
C MET A 129 -1.70 -7.27 10.06
N VAL A 130 -0.80 -7.13 11.04
CA VAL A 130 -0.19 -8.29 11.73
C VAL A 130 -0.64 -8.41 13.18
N LEU A 131 -1.19 -7.34 13.73
CA LEU A 131 -1.97 -7.30 14.97
C LEU A 131 -3.05 -6.25 14.81
N ASN A 132 -4.27 -6.57 15.20
CA ASN A 132 -5.38 -5.63 15.31
C ASN A 132 -5.89 -5.62 16.76
N ASP A 133 -5.76 -4.49 17.43
CA ASP A 133 -6.35 -4.21 18.73
C ASP A 133 -7.19 -2.93 18.60
N GLN A 134 -8.18 -2.74 19.48
CA GLN A 134 -9.21 -1.72 19.35
C GLN A 134 -8.67 -0.31 19.09
N ASN A 135 -7.56 0.06 19.75
CA ASN A 135 -6.93 1.37 19.61
C ASN A 135 -5.49 1.29 19.08
N CYS A 136 -5.05 0.11 18.63
CA CYS A 136 -3.70 -0.05 18.12
C CYS A 136 -3.58 -1.18 17.10
N ALA A 137 -2.89 -0.93 15.99
CA ALA A 137 -2.59 -1.94 14.98
C ALA A 137 -1.09 -1.97 14.68
N VAL A 138 -0.52 -3.19 14.64
CA VAL A 138 0.83 -3.38 14.11
C VAL A 138 0.69 -3.78 12.65
N VAL A 139 1.46 -3.11 11.80
CA VAL A 139 1.35 -3.22 10.35
C VAL A 139 2.71 -3.50 9.75
N GLU A 140 2.74 -4.47 8.85
CA GLU A 140 3.87 -4.80 7.99
C GLU A 140 3.73 -4.03 6.68
N ARG A 141 4.76 -3.25 6.31
CA ARG A 141 4.87 -2.52 5.05
C ARG A 141 5.92 -3.16 4.16
N ARG A 142 5.54 -3.45 2.92
CA ARG A 142 6.39 -3.92 1.82
C ARG A 142 6.46 -2.81 0.77
N HIS A 143 7.66 -2.29 0.56
CA HIS A 143 7.92 -1.28 -0.45
C HIS A 143 8.52 -1.94 -1.68
N TRP A 144 7.99 -1.58 -2.84
CA TRP A 144 8.44 -2.02 -4.14
C TRP A 144 8.84 -0.82 -4.97
N ASP A 145 10.02 -0.88 -5.56
CA ASP A 145 10.57 0.17 -6.39
C ASP A 145 10.89 -0.35 -7.78
N GLN A 146 10.57 0.45 -8.79
CA GLN A 146 11.02 0.22 -10.15
C GLN A 146 12.48 0.65 -10.31
N CYS A 147 13.35 -0.32 -10.59
CA CYS A 147 14.79 -0.15 -10.72
C CYS A 147 15.24 -0.39 -12.17
N SER A 148 16.38 0.20 -12.52
CA SER A 148 17.03 0.05 -13.83
C SER A 148 17.74 -1.30 -13.99
N ASP A 149 18.19 -1.88 -12.88
CA ASP A 149 18.78 -3.20 -12.79
C ASP A 149 18.24 -3.95 -11.56
N ASN A 150 18.65 -5.22 -11.42
CA ASN A 150 18.27 -6.09 -10.31
C ASN A 150 19.33 -6.17 -9.22
N LYS A 151 20.11 -5.11 -9.00
CA LYS A 151 21.22 -5.14 -8.03
C LYS A 151 20.81 -4.68 -6.63
N THR A 152 21.48 -5.23 -5.61
CA THR A 152 21.25 -4.97 -4.18
C THR A 152 21.51 -3.53 -3.73
N THR A 153 22.11 -2.66 -4.55
CA THR A 153 22.51 -1.30 -4.16
C THR A 153 21.34 -0.45 -3.61
N ASN A 154 20.12 -0.76 -4.06
CA ASN A 154 18.91 -0.08 -3.59
C ASN A 154 18.29 -0.73 -2.34
N CYS A 155 18.68 -1.97 -2.01
CA CYS A 155 18.08 -2.77 -0.94
C CYS A 155 18.86 -2.82 0.37
N ASP A 156 20.18 -2.64 0.33
CA ASP A 156 21.00 -2.50 1.52
C ASP A 156 21.98 -1.34 1.32
N ARG A 157 21.76 -0.21 2.01
CA ARG A 157 22.73 0.91 2.05
C ARG A 157 24.08 0.51 2.68
N GLN A 158 24.17 -0.68 3.27
CA GLN A 158 25.36 -1.17 3.98
C GLN A 158 26.19 -2.19 3.17
N ASP A 159 25.59 -2.96 2.26
CA ASP A 159 26.33 -3.90 1.40
C ASP A 159 26.63 -3.26 0.03
N LYS A 160 27.77 -2.57 -0.04
CA LYS A 160 28.29 -1.95 -1.28
C LYS A 160 28.74 -2.97 -2.34
N THR A 161 28.74 -4.26 -2.02
CA THR A 161 28.97 -5.33 -2.98
C THR A 161 27.66 -5.62 -3.68
N GLY A 162 27.42 -4.92 -4.78
CA GLY A 162 26.24 -5.09 -5.65
C GLY A 162 26.12 -6.53 -6.14
N GLY A 163 25.32 -7.33 -5.43
CA GLY A 163 24.91 -8.66 -5.86
C GLY A 163 23.64 -8.56 -6.70
N VAL A 164 23.45 -9.51 -7.61
CA VAL A 164 22.19 -9.67 -8.33
C VAL A 164 21.17 -10.27 -7.35
N LEU A 165 20.02 -9.60 -7.21
CA LEU A 165 18.91 -10.10 -6.40
C LEU A 165 18.25 -11.31 -7.07
N PRO A 166 17.78 -12.30 -6.28
CA PRO A 166 17.07 -13.44 -6.83
C PRO A 166 15.73 -13.01 -7.44
N VAL A 167 15.18 -13.88 -8.29
CA VAL A 167 13.86 -13.67 -8.89
C VAL A 167 12.79 -13.80 -7.81
N CYS A 168 11.81 -12.90 -7.80
CA CYS A 168 10.71 -12.94 -6.84
C CYS A 168 9.83 -14.18 -7.00
N GLU A 169 9.26 -14.66 -5.88
CA GLU A 169 8.27 -15.73 -5.89
C GLU A 169 7.00 -15.27 -6.62
N MET A 170 6.53 -16.09 -7.55
CA MET A 170 5.36 -15.82 -8.37
C MET A 170 4.16 -16.59 -7.83
N SER A 171 2.98 -15.97 -7.87
CA SER A 171 1.71 -16.64 -7.62
C SER A 171 1.36 -17.61 -8.75
N LYS A 172 0.30 -18.42 -8.54
CA LYS A 172 -0.26 -19.30 -9.57
C LYS A 172 -0.65 -18.54 -10.85
N ASP A 173 -1.05 -17.28 -10.69
CA ASP A 173 -1.44 -16.39 -11.79
C ASP A 173 -0.26 -15.65 -12.41
N GLN A 174 0.98 -16.10 -12.14
CA GLN A 174 2.22 -15.50 -12.63
C GLN A 174 2.36 -14.01 -12.28
N LYS A 175 1.85 -13.60 -11.10
CA LYS A 175 2.08 -12.26 -10.55
C LYS A 175 3.05 -12.35 -9.36
N PRO A 176 4.00 -11.40 -9.20
CA PRO A 176 4.87 -11.42 -8.02
C PRO A 176 4.02 -11.29 -6.75
N ASN A 177 4.28 -12.14 -5.77
CA ASN A 177 3.63 -12.02 -4.45
C ASN A 177 4.08 -10.70 -3.80
N PRO A 178 3.19 -9.78 -3.39
CA PRO A 178 3.59 -8.50 -2.80
C PRO A 178 4.28 -8.63 -1.43
N PHE A 179 4.12 -9.77 -0.74
CA PHE A 179 4.67 -10.05 0.59
C PHE A 179 5.83 -11.06 0.55
N GLN A 180 6.84 -10.78 -0.26
CA GLN A 180 8.06 -11.59 -0.37
C GLN A 180 8.78 -11.68 0.98
N THR A 181 9.26 -12.86 1.36
CA THR A 181 10.00 -13.02 2.63
C THR A 181 11.44 -12.55 2.55
N LYS A 182 12.02 -12.49 1.34
CA LYS A 182 13.42 -12.12 1.10
C LYS A 182 13.54 -11.06 0.01
N PRO A 183 14.61 -10.25 0.01
CA PRO A 183 14.89 -9.32 -1.09
C PRO A 183 14.88 -10.05 -2.44
N CYS A 184 14.25 -9.46 -3.44
CA CYS A 184 14.13 -10.05 -4.79
C CYS A 184 13.83 -8.97 -5.83
N CYS A 185 13.99 -9.32 -7.11
CA CYS A 185 13.51 -8.49 -8.22
C CYS A 185 12.71 -9.32 -9.21
N HIS A 186 11.68 -8.70 -9.79
CA HIS A 186 10.92 -9.23 -10.90
C HIS A 186 11.21 -8.41 -12.15
N ALA A 187 11.68 -9.05 -13.21
CA ALA A 187 11.88 -8.38 -14.49
C ALA A 187 10.54 -8.12 -15.17
N ASN A 188 10.23 -6.86 -15.50
CA ASN A 188 9.03 -6.56 -16.25
C ASN A 188 9.25 -6.89 -17.74
N THR A 189 8.82 -8.09 -18.13
CA THR A 189 8.98 -8.63 -19.49
C THR A 189 7.70 -8.51 -20.33
N THR A 190 6.64 -7.90 -19.81
CA THR A 190 5.36 -7.77 -20.52
C THR A 190 5.44 -6.75 -21.67
N GLU A 191 4.98 -7.15 -22.86
CA GLU A 191 4.99 -6.33 -24.09
C GLU A 191 4.21 -4.99 -23.92
N GLU A 192 3.17 -4.97 -23.09
CA GLU A 192 2.35 -3.77 -22.81
C GLU A 192 3.14 -2.64 -22.12
N THR A 193 4.18 -2.95 -21.34
CA THR A 193 5.01 -1.93 -20.70
C THR A 193 6.06 -1.37 -21.65
N GLN A 194 6.48 -2.15 -22.66
CA GLN A 194 7.45 -1.72 -23.66
C GLN A 194 6.89 -0.66 -24.63
N GLN A 195 5.56 -0.63 -24.82
CA GLN A 195 4.88 0.32 -25.71
C GLN A 195 4.61 1.69 -25.07
N LYS A 196 4.49 1.78 -23.74
CA LYS A 196 4.21 3.05 -23.03
C LYS A 196 5.48 3.84 -22.71
N ARG A 197 6.24 4.22 -23.75
CA ARG A 197 7.49 4.99 -23.66
C ARG A 197 7.33 6.47 -23.26
N GLY A 198 6.12 6.92 -22.92
CA GLY A 198 5.75 8.35 -22.95
C GLY A 198 5.76 9.14 -21.63
N HIS A 199 5.90 8.54 -20.46
CA HIS A 199 5.61 9.25 -19.20
C HIS A 199 6.67 9.08 -18.08
N ARG A 200 7.95 9.36 -18.38
CA ARG A 200 8.95 9.63 -17.34
C ARG A 200 9.75 10.88 -17.63
N VAL A 201 9.80 11.79 -16.65
CA VAL A 201 10.56 13.05 -16.68
C VAL A 201 12.05 12.84 -16.36
N PHE A 202 12.44 11.70 -15.78
CA PHE A 202 13.83 11.44 -15.34
C PHE A 202 14.30 10.01 -15.65
N TYR A 203 14.51 9.68 -16.93
CA TYR A 203 15.12 8.43 -17.45
C TYR A 203 14.17 7.22 -17.64
N PRO A 204 13.77 6.91 -18.89
CA PRO A 204 13.09 5.67 -19.22
C PRO A 204 14.10 4.54 -19.43
N ASP A 205 14.29 3.68 -18.43
CA ASP A 205 15.08 2.47 -18.62
C ASP A 205 14.34 1.42 -19.43
N LYS A 206 15.06 0.78 -20.35
CA LYS A 206 14.50 -0.11 -21.38
C LYS A 206 13.90 -1.42 -20.82
N ASN A 207 14.27 -1.84 -19.61
CA ASN A 207 13.80 -3.08 -18.97
C ASN A 207 13.68 -2.87 -17.45
N PRO A 208 12.57 -2.32 -16.95
CA PRO A 208 12.47 -2.08 -15.52
C PRO A 208 12.32 -3.36 -14.73
N PHE A 209 13.08 -3.47 -13.65
CA PHE A 209 12.86 -4.47 -12.61
C PHE A 209 11.97 -3.86 -11.54
N TYR A 210 11.04 -4.64 -10.97
CA TYR A 210 10.38 -4.29 -9.72
C TYR A 210 11.06 -5.03 -8.60
N CYS A 211 11.74 -4.28 -7.75
CA CYS A 211 12.56 -4.83 -6.69
C CYS A 211 11.89 -4.58 -5.34
N TYR A 212 11.99 -5.60 -4.51
CA TYR A 212 11.57 -5.60 -3.13
C TYR A 212 12.80 -5.90 -2.26
N CYS A 213 12.92 -5.17 -1.15
CA CYS A 213 14.09 -5.24 -0.29
C CYS A 213 13.80 -5.95 1.03
N LYS A 214 13.30 -5.22 2.03
CA LYS A 214 13.01 -5.75 3.36
C LYS A 214 11.69 -5.19 3.89
N PRO A 215 10.97 -5.93 4.75
CA PRO A 215 9.76 -5.38 5.34
C PRO A 215 10.17 -4.28 6.30
N SER A 216 9.30 -3.30 6.43
CA SER A 216 9.32 -2.36 7.55
C SER A 216 8.05 -2.59 8.36
N TYR A 217 8.09 -2.29 9.66
CA TYR A 217 6.92 -2.41 10.51
C TYR A 217 6.60 -1.04 11.09
N LYS A 218 5.31 -0.76 11.29
CA LYS A 218 4.82 0.45 11.94
C LYS A 218 3.69 0.08 12.88
N ILE A 219 3.46 0.94 13.87
CA ILE A 219 2.33 0.85 14.78
C ILE A 219 1.42 2.05 14.51
N TYR A 220 0.16 1.79 14.19
CA TYR A 220 -0.90 2.79 14.13
C TYR A 220 -1.59 2.80 15.48
N VAL A 221 -1.73 3.98 16.07
CA VAL A 221 -2.28 4.14 17.42
C VAL A 221 -3.42 5.16 17.34
N GLY A 222 -4.59 4.81 17.85
CA GLY A 222 -5.73 5.72 17.92
C GLY A 222 -5.45 6.92 18.82
N ASP A 223 -6.03 8.07 18.48
CA ASP A 223 -5.85 9.30 19.26
C ASP A 223 -6.46 9.25 20.67
N SER A 224 -7.28 8.23 20.96
CA SER A 224 -7.86 7.96 22.28
C SER A 224 -6.84 7.51 23.33
N VAL A 225 -5.64 7.07 22.92
CA VAL A 225 -4.58 6.61 23.83
C VAL A 225 -3.32 7.46 23.72
N GLN A 226 -2.70 7.75 24.87
CA GLN A 226 -1.51 8.59 24.96
C GLN A 226 -0.20 7.82 24.78
N THR A 227 -0.20 6.54 25.11
CA THR A 227 0.95 5.63 25.03
C THR A 227 0.62 4.44 24.15
N VAL A 228 1.65 3.81 23.57
CA VAL A 228 1.47 2.60 22.78
C VAL A 228 1.06 1.46 23.70
N PRO A 229 -0.05 0.74 23.42
CA PRO A 229 -0.41 -0.44 24.20
C PRO A 229 0.73 -1.49 24.22
N PRO A 230 1.03 -2.12 25.37
CA PRO A 230 2.13 -3.08 25.49
C PRO A 230 2.07 -4.22 24.48
N ALA A 231 0.88 -4.74 24.19
CA ALA A 231 0.68 -5.82 23.22
C ALA A 231 1.17 -5.44 21.82
N CYS A 232 0.95 -4.19 21.38
CA CYS A 232 1.46 -3.68 20.12
C CYS A 232 2.98 -3.54 20.12
N VAL A 233 3.57 -3.08 21.23
CA VAL A 233 5.03 -2.97 21.36
C VAL A 233 5.67 -4.35 21.25
N GLU A 234 5.15 -5.34 21.97
CA GLU A 234 5.65 -6.71 21.93
C GLU A 234 5.53 -7.33 20.52
N ALA A 235 4.36 -7.17 19.89
CA ALA A 235 4.10 -7.66 18.55
C ALA A 235 5.00 -7.00 17.49
N TYR A 236 5.36 -5.72 17.68
CA TYR A 236 6.30 -5.00 16.84
C TYR A 236 7.73 -5.51 17.04
N GLU A 237 8.21 -5.59 18.28
CA GLU A 237 9.59 -6.00 18.59
C GLU A 237 9.87 -7.46 18.19
N LYS A 238 8.89 -8.36 18.35
CA LYS A 238 9.00 -9.75 17.88
C LYS A 238 9.29 -9.83 16.37
N ARG A 239 8.68 -8.96 15.57
CA ARG A 239 8.79 -8.98 14.10
C ARG A 239 9.99 -8.21 13.58
N LYS A 240 10.30 -7.07 14.19
CA LYS A 240 11.50 -6.29 13.86
C LYS A 240 12.78 -7.11 14.01
N ASN A 241 12.83 -7.99 15.00
CA ASN A 241 14.00 -8.82 15.31
C ASN A 241 14.00 -10.19 14.62
N SER A 242 12.94 -10.54 13.87
CA SER A 242 12.91 -11.76 13.06
C SER A 242 13.77 -11.54 11.81
N LYS A 243 14.99 -12.08 11.81
CA LYS A 243 15.92 -12.10 10.66
C LYS A 243 15.56 -13.20 9.67
#